data_AF-A0A1T1BW84-F1
#
_entry.id   AF-A0A1T1BW84-F1
#
_cell.length_a   1.000
_cell.length_b   1.000
_cell.length_c   1.000
_cell.angle_alpha   90.00
_cell.angle_beta   90.00
_cell.angle_gamma   90.00
#
_symmetry.space_group_name_H-M   'P 1'
#
loop_
_entity.id
_entity.type
_entity.pdbx_description
1 polymer ?
#
loop_
_entity_poly.entity_id
_entity_poly.type
_entity_poly.pdbx_seq_one_letter_code
_entity_poly.pdbx_strand_id
1 'polypeptide(L)'
;MKSNIIIIVVILTLVFACTKKEETKANVTSENSGTVFREKLFNQKLMDSLENRALFNGDTLAYNELKGIYYIGEQKVTGLLYYSLIMSNKYNYKRASFDVYDILTNDKKVLDDKTKKMANDYLEKSK
;
A
#
# COMPACT_ATOMS: atom_id res chain seq x y z
N MET A 1 38.14 2.66 38.90
CA MET A 1 37.45 1.36 38.77
C MET A 1 35.99 1.46 38.32
N LYS A 2 35.17 2.40 38.86
CA LYS A 2 33.73 2.50 38.50
C LYS A 2 33.45 2.91 37.03
N SER A 3 34.29 3.76 36.43
CA SER A 3 34.12 4.21 35.04
C SER A 3 34.37 3.10 34.01
N ASN A 4 35.35 2.22 34.25
CA ASN A 4 35.63 1.08 33.37
C ASN A 4 34.51 0.03 33.41
N ILE A 5 33.81 -0.12 34.54
CA ILE A 5 32.66 -1.02 34.66
C ILE A 5 31.47 -0.49 33.84
N ILE A 6 31.24 0.83 33.82
CA ILE A 6 30.16 1.44 33.03
C ILE A 6 30.39 1.25 31.53
N ILE A 7 31.64 1.40 31.06
CA ILE A 7 32.01 1.17 29.66
C ILE A 7 31.76 -0.30 29.25
N ILE A 8 32.11 -1.25 30.11
CA ILE A 8 31.89 -2.68 29.86
C ILE A 8 30.39 -3.02 29.78
N VAL A 9 29.55 -2.40 30.61
CA VAL A 9 28.09 -2.62 30.61
C VAL A 9 27.42 -2.04 29.36
N VAL A 10 27.87 -0.89 28.85
CA VAL A 10 27.35 -0.28 27.61
C VAL A 10 27.73 -1.10 26.37
N ILE A 11 28.89 -1.74 26.37
CA ILE A 11 29.32 -2.61 25.26
C ILE A 11 28.53 -3.92 25.24
N LEU A 12 28.16 -4.47 26.41
CA LEU A 12 27.37 -5.70 26.49
C LEU A 12 25.92 -5.55 26.01
N THR A 13 25.30 -4.38 26.16
CA THR A 13 23.91 -4.16 25.72
C THR A 13 23.76 -3.98 24.21
N LEU A 14 24.83 -3.57 23.51
CA LEU A 14 24.85 -3.44 22.05
C LEU A 14 24.85 -4.80 21.32
N VAL A 15 25.27 -5.89 21.98
CA VAL A 15 25.38 -7.22 21.35
C VAL A 15 24.02 -7.94 21.26
N PHE A 16 23.02 -7.52 22.05
CA PHE A 16 21.68 -8.12 22.02
C PHE A 16 20.71 -7.45 21.01
N ALA A 17 21.12 -6.36 20.35
CA ALA A 17 20.28 -5.65 19.38
C ALA A 17 20.25 -6.28 17.98
N CYS A 18 21.06 -7.32 17.72
CA CYS A 18 20.99 -8.11 16.49
C CYS A 18 20.29 -9.46 16.77
N THR A 19 18.97 -9.43 16.94
CA THR A 19 18.18 -10.61 16.62
C THR A 19 18.33 -10.84 15.13
N LYS A 20 18.94 -11.96 14.75
CA LYS A 20 19.02 -12.36 13.33
C LYS A 20 17.60 -12.34 12.78
N LYS A 21 17.36 -11.42 11.84
CA LYS A 21 16.14 -11.45 11.03
C LYS A 21 16.18 -12.81 10.36
N GLU A 22 15.27 -13.69 10.74
CA GLU A 22 15.12 -14.99 10.11
C GLU A 22 14.89 -14.68 8.63
N GLU A 23 15.90 -14.97 7.80
CA GLU A 23 15.76 -14.87 6.37
C GLU A 23 14.66 -15.86 6.02
N THR A 24 13.46 -15.32 5.79
CA THR A 24 12.40 -16.06 5.15
C THR A 24 12.98 -16.45 3.82
N LYS A 25 13.47 -17.69 3.71
CA LYS A 25 13.87 -18.26 2.43
C LYS A 25 12.67 -18.05 1.54
N ALA A 26 12.80 -17.13 0.58
CA ALA A 26 11.83 -17.02 -0.47
C ALA A 26 11.87 -18.38 -1.16
N ASN A 27 10.92 -19.24 -0.83
CA ASN A 27 10.60 -20.39 -1.65
C ASN A 27 10.19 -19.74 -2.96
N VAL A 28 11.12 -19.68 -3.91
CA VAL A 28 10.81 -19.33 -5.29
C VAL A 28 10.02 -20.52 -5.81
N THR A 29 8.73 -20.55 -5.50
CA THR A 29 7.77 -21.25 -6.33
C THR A 29 7.89 -20.59 -7.71
N SER A 30 7.81 -21.37 -8.78
CA SER A 30 7.86 -20.85 -10.15
C SER A 30 6.65 -19.99 -10.52
N GLU A 31 5.90 -19.53 -9.53
CA GLU A 31 4.72 -18.69 -9.64
C GLU A 31 5.18 -17.26 -9.87
N ASN A 32 4.79 -16.71 -11.02
CA ASN A 32 5.05 -15.30 -11.29
C ASN A 32 4.21 -14.44 -10.33
N SER A 33 4.63 -13.19 -10.10
CA SER A 33 3.90 -12.28 -9.19
C SER A 33 2.42 -12.13 -9.57
N GLY A 34 2.08 -12.24 -10.86
CA GLY A 34 0.71 -12.19 -11.35
C GLY A 34 -0.19 -13.27 -10.74
N THR A 35 0.26 -14.52 -10.66
CA THR A 35 -0.54 -15.63 -10.10
C THR A 35 -0.81 -15.41 -8.61
N VAL A 36 0.19 -14.95 -7.85
CA VAL A 36 0.05 -14.65 -6.42
C VAL A 36 -0.99 -13.56 -6.16
N PHE A 37 -0.95 -12.46 -6.90
CA PHE A 37 -1.91 -11.37 -6.72
C PHE A 37 -3.30 -11.73 -7.24
N ARG A 38 -3.39 -12.56 -8.27
CA ARG A 38 -4.67 -13.10 -8.76
C ARG A 38 -5.32 -14.01 -7.71
N GLU A 39 -4.56 -14.88 -7.06
CA GLU A 39 -5.07 -15.69 -5.95
C GLU A 39 -5.56 -14.84 -4.78
N LYS A 40 -4.81 -13.79 -4.41
CA LYS A 40 -5.25 -12.82 -3.40
C LYS A 40 -6.56 -12.13 -3.78
N LEU A 41 -6.72 -11.73 -5.04
CA LEU A 41 -7.93 -11.10 -5.54
C LEU A 41 -9.17 -12.00 -5.38
N PHE A 42 -9.02 -13.31 -5.58
CA PHE A 42 -10.11 -14.27 -5.40
C PHE A 42 -10.26 -14.80 -3.97
N ASN A 43 -9.38 -14.42 -3.05
CA ASN A 43 -9.51 -14.74 -1.64
C ASN A 43 -10.48 -13.76 -0.96
N GLN A 44 -11.77 -14.13 -0.95
CA GLN A 44 -12.84 -13.29 -0.40
C GLN A 44 -12.59 -12.86 1.04
N LYS A 45 -12.13 -13.77 1.92
CA LYS A 45 -11.87 -13.44 3.32
C LYS A 45 -10.78 -12.38 3.47
N LEU A 46 -9.73 -12.46 2.65
CA LEU A 46 -8.66 -11.46 2.62
C LEU A 46 -9.22 -10.12 2.13
N MET A 47 -9.89 -10.11 0.98
CA MET A 47 -10.43 -8.89 0.39
C MET A 47 -11.40 -8.20 1.35
N ASP A 48 -12.38 -8.92 1.90
CA ASP A 48 -13.34 -8.38 2.88
C ASP A 48 -12.63 -7.75 4.09
N SER A 49 -11.55 -8.37 4.58
CA SER A 49 -10.77 -7.82 5.69
C SER A 49 -10.05 -6.53 5.30
N LEU A 50 -9.37 -6.52 4.14
CA LEU A 50 -8.64 -5.36 3.65
C LEU A 50 -9.58 -4.18 3.39
N GLU A 51 -10.71 -4.45 2.73
CA GLU A 51 -11.74 -3.46 2.41
C GLU A 51 -12.32 -2.85 3.68
N ASN A 52 -12.69 -3.67 4.66
CA ASN A 52 -13.25 -3.15 5.91
C ASN A 52 -12.26 -2.23 6.63
N ARG A 53 -10.99 -2.63 6.74
CA ARG A 53 -9.97 -1.79 7.40
C ARG A 53 -9.73 -0.48 6.64
N ALA A 54 -9.65 -0.52 5.32
CA ALA A 54 -9.47 0.69 4.52
C ALA A 54 -10.69 1.63 4.64
N LEU A 55 -11.89 1.13 4.37
CA LEU A 55 -13.11 1.94 4.23
C LEU A 55 -13.67 2.47 5.55
N PHE A 56 -13.54 1.70 6.64
CA PHE A 56 -14.09 2.07 7.95
C PHE A 56 -13.05 2.64 8.91
N ASN A 57 -11.79 2.22 8.81
CA ASN A 57 -10.75 2.64 9.75
C ASN A 57 -9.69 3.55 9.14
N GLY A 58 -9.70 3.78 7.82
CA GLY A 58 -8.67 4.57 7.16
C GLY A 58 -7.29 3.91 7.19
N ASP A 59 -7.25 2.58 7.28
CA ASP A 59 -5.99 1.83 7.35
C ASP A 59 -5.23 1.94 6.03
N THR A 60 -4.14 2.72 6.05
CA THR A 60 -3.31 2.97 4.88
C THR A 60 -2.51 1.75 4.43
N LEU A 61 -2.18 0.82 5.34
CA LEU A 61 -1.51 -0.43 4.98
C LEU A 61 -2.48 -1.36 4.26
N ALA A 62 -3.71 -1.48 4.76
CA ALA A 62 -4.76 -2.23 4.09
C ALA A 62 -5.05 -1.66 2.69
N TYR A 63 -5.12 -0.34 2.56
CA TYR A 63 -5.28 0.32 1.27
C TYR A 63 -4.12 0.02 0.30
N ASN A 64 -2.87 0.09 0.78
CA ASN A 64 -1.70 -0.19 -0.06
C ASN A 64 -1.64 -1.66 -0.50
N GLU A 65 -2.15 -2.59 0.30
CA GLU A 65 -2.29 -3.99 -0.10
C GLU A 65 -3.39 -4.18 -1.15
N LEU A 66 -4.59 -3.58 -0.96
CA LEU A 66 -5.64 -3.55 -1.98
C LEU A 66 -5.10 -3.02 -3.31
N LYS A 67 -4.36 -1.91 -3.25
CA LYS A 67 -3.69 -1.32 -4.40
C LYS A 67 -2.83 -2.35 -5.13
N GLY A 68 -1.92 -3.03 -4.42
CA GLY A 68 -1.06 -4.06 -5.03
C GLY A 68 -1.86 -5.18 -5.69
N ILE A 69 -2.92 -5.65 -5.02
CA ILE A 69 -3.81 -6.70 -5.53
C ILE A 69 -4.51 -6.25 -6.81
N TYR A 70 -5.12 -5.06 -6.83
CA TYR A 70 -5.81 -4.58 -8.03
C TYR A 70 -4.84 -4.31 -9.18
N TYR A 71 -3.68 -3.69 -8.95
CA TYR A 71 -2.74 -3.37 -10.03
C TYR A 71 -2.12 -4.60 -10.70
N ILE A 72 -1.90 -5.69 -9.95
CA ILE A 72 -1.13 -6.84 -10.43
C ILE A 72 -2.04 -8.06 -10.72
N GLY A 73 -3.16 -8.20 -10.00
CA GLY A 73 -4.09 -9.34 -10.08
C GLY A 73 -5.10 -9.29 -11.23
N GLU A 74 -4.77 -8.64 -12.35
CA GLU A 74 -5.56 -8.56 -13.60
C GLU A 74 -6.80 -7.65 -13.62
N GLN A 75 -7.21 -7.02 -12.51
CA GLN A 75 -8.27 -6.02 -12.59
C GLN A 75 -7.70 -4.67 -13.01
N LYS A 76 -8.20 -4.16 -14.15
CA LYS A 76 -7.92 -2.80 -14.60
C LYS A 76 -8.01 -1.83 -13.43
N VAL A 77 -7.14 -0.84 -13.47
CA VAL A 77 -6.92 0.31 -12.57
C VAL A 77 -8.22 0.92 -11.97
N THR A 78 -9.38 0.70 -12.59
CA THR A 78 -10.73 1.07 -12.15
C THR A 78 -11.21 0.41 -10.85
N GLY A 79 -10.85 -0.85 -10.55
CA GLY A 79 -11.31 -1.53 -9.33
C GLY A 79 -10.85 -0.83 -8.04
N LEU A 80 -9.68 -0.17 -8.11
CA LEU A 80 -9.11 0.60 -7.02
C LEU A 80 -9.74 1.99 -6.83
N LEU A 81 -10.48 2.50 -7.83
CA LEU A 81 -10.97 3.89 -7.83
C LEU A 81 -11.89 4.17 -6.64
N TYR A 82 -12.81 3.26 -6.33
CA TYR A 82 -13.74 3.40 -5.22
C TYR A 82 -13.01 3.60 -3.88
N TYR A 83 -12.06 2.71 -3.56
CA TYR A 83 -11.27 2.80 -2.34
C TYR A 83 -10.42 4.07 -2.30
N SER A 84 -9.85 4.47 -3.43
CA SER A 84 -9.01 5.68 -3.52
C SER A 84 -9.81 6.96 -3.30
N LEU A 85 -11.03 7.04 -3.83
CA LEU A 85 -11.94 8.17 -3.58
C LEU A 85 -12.28 8.29 -2.09
N ILE A 86 -12.64 7.18 -1.43
CA ILE A 86 -12.97 7.19 0.00
C ILE A 86 -11.74 7.55 0.84
N MET A 87 -10.59 6.92 0.59
CA MET A 87 -9.35 7.19 1.33
C MET A 87 -8.86 8.62 1.15
N SER A 88 -8.99 9.17 -0.06
CA SER A 88 -8.71 10.58 -0.33
C SER A 88 -9.68 11.50 0.40
N ASN A 89 -10.99 11.26 0.28
CA ASN A 89 -12.02 12.21 0.73
C ASN A 89 -12.33 12.16 2.21
N LYS A 90 -12.50 10.96 2.77
CA LYS A 90 -12.87 10.75 4.16
C LYS A 90 -11.66 10.84 5.10
N TYR A 91 -10.52 10.31 4.67
CA TYR A 91 -9.33 10.15 5.52
C TYR A 91 -8.18 11.10 5.15
N ASN A 92 -8.36 11.95 4.12
CA ASN A 92 -7.32 12.87 3.63
C ASN A 92 -5.98 12.19 3.32
N TYR A 93 -6.03 10.92 2.89
CA TYR A 93 -4.80 10.19 2.58
C TYR A 93 -4.25 10.64 1.23
N LYS A 94 -3.21 11.49 1.27
CA LYS A 94 -2.62 12.13 0.07
C LYS A 94 -2.22 11.14 -1.03
N ARG A 95 -1.73 9.96 -0.66
CA ARG A 95 -1.39 8.92 -1.63
C ARG A 95 -2.61 8.48 -2.43
N ALA A 96 -3.75 8.30 -1.77
CA ALA A 96 -4.99 7.95 -2.43
C ALA A 96 -5.50 9.10 -3.32
N SER A 97 -5.25 10.36 -2.97
CA SER A 97 -5.55 11.49 -3.87
C SER A 97 -4.73 11.40 -5.17
N PHE A 98 -3.43 11.11 -5.08
CA PHE A 98 -2.62 10.89 -6.27
C PHE A 98 -3.11 9.69 -7.08
N ASP A 99 -3.45 8.59 -6.41
CA ASP A 99 -3.93 7.39 -7.07
C ASP A 99 -5.26 7.64 -7.82
N VAL A 100 -6.17 8.49 -7.29
CA VAL A 100 -7.36 8.94 -8.06
C VAL A 100 -6.95 9.69 -9.33
N TYR A 101 -6.01 10.63 -9.25
CA TYR A 101 -5.51 11.35 -10.43
C TYR A 101 -4.96 10.39 -11.49
N ASP A 102 -4.10 9.45 -11.07
CA ASP A 102 -3.46 8.47 -11.94
C ASP A 102 -4.50 7.58 -12.62
N ILE A 103 -5.46 7.05 -11.85
CA ILE A 103 -6.55 6.21 -12.38
C ILE A 103 -7.39 6.98 -13.41
N LEU A 104 -7.79 8.23 -13.11
CA LEU A 104 -8.63 9.04 -14.00
C LEU A 104 -7.90 9.50 -15.26
N THR A 105 -6.56 9.55 -15.25
CA THR A 105 -5.77 10.06 -16.38
C THR A 105 -4.99 8.97 -17.13
N ASN A 106 -5.31 7.70 -16.87
CA ASN A 106 -4.63 6.54 -17.44
C ASN A 106 -4.65 6.51 -18.99
N ASP A 107 -5.76 6.90 -19.62
CA ASP A 107 -5.82 7.13 -21.08
C ASP A 107 -6.19 8.58 -21.39
N LYS A 108 -5.16 9.39 -21.65
CA LYS A 108 -5.32 10.81 -21.96
C LYS A 108 -6.00 11.08 -23.30
N LYS A 109 -6.11 10.10 -24.21
CA LYS A 109 -6.70 10.30 -25.55
C LYS A 109 -8.22 10.38 -25.52
N VAL A 110 -8.85 9.75 -24.53
CA VAL A 110 -10.32 9.71 -24.37
C VAL A 110 -10.82 10.58 -23.21
N LEU A 111 -9.92 11.33 -22.56
CA LEU A 111 -10.20 12.09 -21.36
C LEU A 111 -10.98 13.38 -21.69
N ASP A 112 -12.24 13.46 -21.26
CA ASP A 112 -13.05 14.67 -21.38
C ASP A 112 -12.64 15.78 -20.38
N ASP A 113 -13.03 17.02 -20.66
CA ASP A 113 -12.66 18.18 -19.85
C ASP A 113 -13.16 18.12 -18.40
N LYS A 114 -14.34 17.52 -18.16
CA LYS A 114 -14.91 17.42 -16.81
C LYS A 114 -14.12 16.40 -15.98
N THR A 115 -13.78 15.25 -16.57
CA THR A 115 -12.96 14.23 -15.91
C THR A 115 -11.53 14.73 -15.69
N LYS A 116 -10.96 15.47 -16.65
CA LYS A 116 -9.64 16.12 -16.49
C LYS A 116 -9.62 17.12 -15.33
N LYS A 117 -10.65 17.97 -15.22
CA LYS A 117 -10.78 18.91 -14.10
C LYS A 117 -10.81 18.15 -12.76
N MET A 118 -11.64 17.11 -12.66
CA MET A 118 -11.71 16.29 -11.46
C MET A 118 -10.35 15.69 -11.09
N ALA A 119 -9.63 15.10 -12.06
CA ALA A 119 -8.32 14.53 -11.82
C ALA A 119 -7.33 15.59 -11.29
N ASN A 120 -7.31 16.78 -11.88
CA ASN A 120 -6.45 17.88 -11.43
C ASN A 120 -6.76 18.32 -10.00
N ASP A 121 -8.05 18.38 -9.62
CA ASP A 121 -8.45 18.71 -8.24
C ASP A 121 -7.85 17.68 -7.24
N TYR A 122 -7.80 16.40 -7.60
CA TYR A 122 -7.15 15.35 -6.80
C TYR A 122 -5.61 15.41 -6.82
N LEU A 123 -5.01 15.82 -7.94
CA LEU A 123 -3.56 16.05 -8.03
C LEU A 123 -3.13 17.17 -7.08
N GLU A 124 -3.86 18.29 -7.03
CA GLU A 124 -3.59 19.37 -6.09
C GLU A 124 -3.74 18.90 -4.64
N LYS A 125 -4.80 18.11 -4.35
CA LYS A 125 -5.01 17.52 -3.02
C LYS A 125 -3.90 16.55 -2.58
N SER A 126 -3.14 15.98 -3.52
CA SER A 126 -2.05 15.06 -3.22
C SER A 126 -0.74 15.74 -2.75
N LYS A 127 -0.64 17.06 -2.94
CA LYS A 127 0.51 17.87 -2.51
C LYS A 127 0.46 18.12 -1.00
#